data_AF-A0A956FKP4-F1
#
_entry.id   AF-A0A956FKP4-F1
#
_cell.length_a   1.000
_cell.length_b   1.000
_cell.length_c   1.000
_cell.angle_alpha   90.00
_cell.angle_beta   90.00
_cell.angle_gamma   90.00
#
_symmetry.space_group_name_H-M   'P 1'
#
loop_
_entity.id
_entity.type
_entity.pdbx_description
1 polymer ?
#
loop_
_entity_poly.entity_id
_entity_poly.type
_entity_poly.pdbx_seq_one_letter_code
_entity_poly.pdbx_strand_id
1 'polypeptide(L)'
;MPSPKTFSVLEAANEPYDLDVNHADRVILYRFGNRTMDWDWLSRKRQANGGAFATPPGTLLNEWALKQSSFGSNSEGIQDNPYLSMATSYQRLFDQGEGWVQDILRSVPHLGVFSVPFRYVHRPRPTKSISKMETEWLYYDGDEELLGYLVEWRDNPYRQANVA
;
A
#
# COMPACT_ATOMS: atom_id res chain seq x y z
N MET A 1 -12.12 -18.86 -9.19
CA MET A 1 -11.52 -17.96 -8.18
C MET A 1 -11.43 -16.56 -8.79
N PRO A 2 -11.77 -15.48 -8.08
CA PRO A 2 -11.65 -14.13 -8.64
C PRO A 2 -10.17 -13.82 -8.90
N SER A 3 -9.85 -13.39 -10.12
CA SER A 3 -8.54 -12.88 -10.51
C SER A 3 -8.35 -11.48 -9.91
N PRO A 4 -7.16 -11.11 -9.40
CA PRO A 4 -6.86 -9.71 -9.22
C PRO A 4 -6.53 -9.17 -10.61
N LYS A 5 -6.70 -7.88 -10.78
CA LYS A 5 -6.18 -7.23 -11.96
C LYS A 5 -5.23 -6.18 -11.48
N THR A 6 -4.15 -6.00 -12.23
CA THR A 6 -3.49 -4.70 -12.32
C THR A 6 -4.58 -3.63 -12.31
N PHE A 7 -4.39 -2.58 -11.52
CA PHE A 7 -5.41 -1.54 -11.37
C PHE A 7 -5.95 -1.12 -12.74
N SER A 8 -7.27 -0.94 -12.81
CA SER A 8 -7.92 -0.23 -13.89
C SER A 8 -9.08 0.60 -13.35
N VAL A 9 -9.28 1.76 -13.96
CA VAL A 9 -10.34 2.72 -13.62
C VAL A 9 -11.72 2.07 -13.60
N LEU A 10 -12.00 1.22 -14.61
CA LEU A 10 -13.27 0.50 -14.73
C LEU A 10 -13.56 -0.37 -13.49
N GLU A 11 -12.52 -0.96 -12.92
CA GLU A 11 -12.67 -1.95 -11.86
C GLU A 11 -12.66 -1.35 -10.47
N ALA A 12 -11.98 -0.23 -10.31
CA ALA A 12 -12.06 0.59 -9.10
C ALA A 12 -13.28 1.51 -9.10
N ALA A 13 -14.20 1.36 -10.06
CA ALA A 13 -15.46 2.09 -10.06
C ALA A 13 -16.15 1.95 -8.69
N ASN A 14 -16.45 3.09 -8.06
CA ASN A 14 -17.02 3.26 -6.72
C ASN A 14 -16.04 3.15 -5.53
N GLU A 15 -14.75 3.04 -5.76
CA GLU A 15 -13.74 3.21 -4.70
C GLU A 15 -13.24 4.66 -4.65
N PRO A 16 -12.90 5.18 -3.45
CA PRO A 16 -12.22 6.46 -3.34
C PRO A 16 -10.79 6.32 -3.84
N TYR A 17 -10.42 7.01 -4.90
CA TYR A 17 -9.03 7.17 -5.34
C TYR A 17 -8.88 8.46 -6.15
N ASP A 18 -7.67 8.99 -6.19
CA ASP A 18 -7.34 10.18 -6.97
C ASP A 18 -6.37 9.80 -8.10
N LEU A 19 -6.64 10.25 -9.32
CA LEU A 19 -5.72 10.10 -10.44
C LEU A 19 -4.71 11.26 -10.45
N ASP A 20 -3.49 10.99 -10.92
CA ASP A 20 -2.53 12.07 -11.17
C ASP A 20 -2.96 12.84 -12.43
N VAL A 21 -3.33 14.12 -12.26
CA VAL A 21 -3.79 14.98 -13.36
C VAL A 21 -2.72 15.22 -14.43
N ASN A 22 -1.44 15.01 -14.10
CA ASN A 22 -0.32 15.18 -15.02
C ASN A 22 0.10 13.87 -15.69
N HIS A 23 -0.38 12.72 -15.20
CA HIS A 23 -0.01 11.40 -15.69
C HIS A 23 -1.24 10.48 -15.77
N ALA A 24 -1.76 10.30 -16.99
CA ALA A 24 -3.02 9.58 -17.24
C ALA A 24 -3.00 8.09 -16.83
N ASP A 25 -1.82 7.51 -16.59
CA ASP A 25 -1.61 6.10 -16.22
C ASP A 25 -1.21 5.93 -14.75
N ARG A 26 -1.40 6.96 -13.90
CA ARG A 26 -0.99 6.94 -12.50
C ARG A 26 -2.11 7.27 -11.52
N VAL A 27 -2.01 6.66 -10.36
CA VAL A 27 -2.90 6.88 -9.21
C VAL A 27 -2.10 7.46 -8.05
N ILE A 28 -2.74 8.34 -7.29
CA ILE A 28 -2.18 8.88 -6.06
C ILE A 28 -2.43 7.89 -4.91
N LEU A 29 -1.35 7.51 -4.25
CA LEU A 29 -1.36 6.59 -3.11
C LEU A 29 -0.61 7.19 -1.93
N TYR A 30 -0.98 6.72 -0.74
CA TYR A 30 -0.49 7.22 0.53
C TYR A 30 0.11 6.10 1.36
N ARG A 31 1.22 6.35 2.04
CA ARG A 31 1.78 5.41 3.02
C ARG A 31 2.39 6.17 4.20
N PHE A 32 2.11 5.69 5.39
CA PHE A 32 2.67 6.23 6.62
C PHE A 32 3.96 5.49 6.97
N GLY A 33 4.94 6.22 7.53
CA GLY A 33 6.23 5.65 7.91
C GLY A 33 7.21 6.71 8.41
N ASN A 34 8.45 6.29 8.63
CA ASN A 34 9.54 7.19 8.98
C ASN A 34 10.50 7.37 7.79
N ARG A 35 10.57 8.58 7.22
CA ARG A 35 11.42 8.88 6.05
C ARG A 35 12.92 8.64 6.29
N THR A 36 13.34 8.52 7.55
CA THR A 36 14.74 8.21 7.91
C THR A 36 14.99 6.72 8.15
N MET A 37 13.96 5.87 7.98
CA MET A 37 14.05 4.43 8.11
C MET A 37 13.72 3.79 6.77
N ASP A 38 14.76 3.40 6.02
CA ASP A 38 14.61 2.87 4.66
C ASP A 38 13.66 1.67 4.60
N TRP A 39 13.68 0.80 5.62
CA TRP A 39 12.83 -0.39 5.67
C TRP A 39 11.33 -0.10 5.73
N ASP A 40 10.88 1.11 6.11
CA ASP A 40 9.45 1.44 6.09
C ASP A 40 8.91 1.56 4.65
N TRP A 41 9.81 1.74 3.68
CA TRP A 41 9.52 2.06 2.29
C TRP A 41 9.88 0.92 1.33
N LEU A 42 10.29 -0.23 1.87
CA LEU A 42 10.68 -1.42 1.12
C LEU A 42 9.83 -2.60 1.55
N SER A 43 9.37 -3.41 0.60
CA SER A 43 8.75 -4.71 0.88
C SER A 43 9.73 -5.62 1.62
N ARG A 44 9.23 -6.59 2.39
CA ARG A 44 10.09 -7.57 3.08
C ARG A 44 10.98 -8.33 2.12
N LYS A 45 10.47 -8.65 0.92
CA LYS A 45 11.27 -9.32 -0.10
C LYS A 45 12.40 -8.45 -0.62
N ARG A 46 12.15 -7.15 -0.87
CA ARG A 46 13.22 -6.22 -1.26
C ARG A 46 14.25 -6.02 -0.15
N GLN A 47 13.81 -5.93 1.11
CA GLN A 47 14.72 -5.86 2.26
C GLN A 47 15.65 -7.09 2.34
N ALA A 48 15.12 -8.29 2.08
CA ALA A 48 15.87 -9.53 2.18
C ALA A 48 16.78 -9.80 0.98
N ASN A 49 16.30 -9.52 -0.24
CA ASN A 49 16.91 -9.99 -1.48
C ASN A 49 17.39 -8.86 -2.40
N GLY A 50 17.18 -7.60 -2.02
CA GLY A 50 17.33 -6.46 -2.92
C GLY A 50 16.17 -6.35 -3.93
N GLY A 51 16.30 -5.39 -4.84
CA GLY A 51 15.34 -5.17 -5.93
C GLY A 51 15.54 -6.08 -7.14
N ALA A 52 14.74 -5.84 -8.19
CA ALA A 52 14.86 -6.49 -9.50
C ALA A 52 14.74 -8.02 -9.48
N PHE A 53 13.94 -8.57 -8.56
CA PHE A 53 13.65 -9.99 -8.54
C PHE A 53 12.62 -10.36 -9.62
N ALA A 54 12.76 -11.56 -10.18
CA ALA A 54 11.88 -12.04 -11.25
C ALA A 54 10.40 -11.94 -10.84
N THR A 55 9.62 -11.27 -11.69
CA THR A 55 8.18 -11.08 -11.47
C THR A 55 7.49 -12.44 -11.41
N PRO A 56 6.92 -12.82 -10.26
CA PRO A 56 6.20 -14.07 -10.15
C PRO A 56 5.00 -14.10 -11.09
N PRO A 57 4.50 -15.30 -11.45
CA PRO A 57 3.28 -15.41 -12.23
C PRO A 57 2.13 -14.63 -11.58
N GLY A 58 1.29 -13.99 -12.39
CA GLY A 58 0.18 -13.15 -11.90
C GLY A 58 -0.78 -13.88 -10.94
N THR A 59 -0.90 -15.21 -11.05
CA THR A 59 -1.65 -16.06 -10.12
C THR A 59 -1.05 -16.09 -8.72
N LEU A 60 0.27 -16.21 -8.61
CA LEU A 60 0.97 -16.23 -7.32
C LEU A 60 0.97 -14.84 -6.68
N LEU A 61 1.18 -13.80 -7.50
CA LEU A 61 1.03 -12.41 -7.09
C LEU A 61 -0.37 -12.12 -6.52
N ASN A 62 -1.43 -12.74 -7.08
CA ASN A 62 -2.77 -12.66 -6.51
C ASN A 62 -2.89 -13.26 -5.13
N GLU A 63 -2.40 -14.49 -4.98
CA GLU A 63 -2.54 -15.23 -3.75
C GLU A 63 -1.83 -14.49 -2.62
N TRP A 64 -0.68 -13.90 -2.90
CA TRP A 64 0.03 -13.04 -1.95
C TRP A 64 -0.71 -11.75 -1.64
N ALA A 65 -1.28 -11.08 -2.65
CA ALA A 65 -2.08 -9.88 -2.44
C ALA A 65 -3.31 -10.15 -1.56
N LEU A 66 -4.05 -11.22 -1.84
CA LEU A 66 -5.22 -11.62 -1.05
C LEU A 66 -4.85 -12.07 0.37
N LYS A 67 -3.71 -12.75 0.52
CA LYS A 67 -3.18 -13.13 1.83
C LYS A 67 -2.86 -11.89 2.65
N GLN A 68 -2.13 -10.91 2.10
CA GLN A 68 -1.79 -9.67 2.81
C GLN A 68 -3.02 -8.91 3.28
N SER A 69 -3.97 -8.65 2.38
CA SER A 69 -5.17 -7.88 2.68
C SER A 69 -6.23 -8.61 3.49
N SER A 70 -5.95 -9.84 3.92
CA SER A 70 -6.85 -10.55 4.82
C SER A 70 -6.57 -10.16 6.28
N PHE A 71 -7.60 -9.68 6.98
CA PHE A 71 -7.55 -9.40 8.42
C PHE A 71 -6.95 -10.58 9.21
N GLY A 72 -5.94 -10.30 10.04
CA GLY A 72 -5.23 -11.27 10.86
C GLY A 72 -4.13 -12.05 10.11
N SER A 73 -3.78 -11.66 8.89
CA SER A 73 -2.68 -12.31 8.18
C SER A 73 -1.33 -11.85 8.71
N ASN A 74 -0.46 -12.81 9.02
CA ASN A 74 0.95 -12.53 9.29
C ASN A 74 1.74 -12.28 7.98
N SER A 75 1.06 -12.05 6.84
CA SER A 75 1.67 -12.09 5.50
C SER A 75 2.60 -10.91 5.24
N GLU A 76 2.36 -9.75 5.85
CA GLU A 76 3.33 -8.64 5.81
C GLU A 76 4.65 -8.97 6.53
N GLY A 77 4.62 -9.91 7.47
CA GLY A 77 5.82 -10.40 8.16
C GLY A 77 6.59 -11.48 7.41
N ILE A 78 6.05 -12.00 6.30
CA ILE A 78 6.69 -13.08 5.54
C ILE A 78 7.78 -12.47 4.64
N GLN A 79 9.01 -12.98 4.77
CA GLN A 79 10.17 -12.50 4.01
C GLN A 79 9.96 -12.50 2.49
N ASP A 80 9.14 -13.39 1.96
CA ASP A 80 8.88 -13.51 0.52
C ASP A 80 7.82 -12.55 -0.02
N ASN A 81 7.24 -11.68 0.81
CA ASN A 81 6.19 -10.77 0.38
C ASN A 81 6.77 -9.58 -0.43
N PRO A 82 6.42 -9.43 -1.73
CA PRO A 82 6.92 -8.36 -2.58
C PRO A 82 6.09 -7.06 -2.51
N TYR A 83 5.08 -6.99 -1.64
CA TYR A 83 4.14 -5.88 -1.63
C TYR A 83 4.34 -4.93 -0.46
N LEU A 84 4.02 -3.66 -0.73
CA LEU A 84 3.83 -2.63 0.27
C LEU A 84 2.34 -2.26 0.34
N SER A 85 1.80 -2.23 1.55
CA SER A 85 0.45 -1.72 1.81
C SER A 85 0.39 -0.20 1.63
N MET A 86 -0.58 0.26 0.86
CA MET A 86 -0.80 1.66 0.51
C MET A 86 -2.28 1.99 0.71
N ALA A 87 -2.60 3.22 1.08
CA ALA A 87 -3.97 3.71 1.12
C ALA A 87 -4.29 4.55 -0.11
N THR A 88 -5.52 4.45 -0.62
CA THR A 88 -6.04 5.43 -1.59
C THR A 88 -6.63 6.67 -0.92
N SER A 89 -6.90 6.62 0.39
CA SER A 89 -7.26 7.79 1.20
C SER A 89 -6.74 7.62 2.62
N TYR A 90 -5.76 8.45 2.98
CA TYR A 90 -5.19 8.43 4.33
C TYR A 90 -6.19 8.86 5.41
N GLN A 91 -7.15 9.73 5.08
CA GLN A 91 -8.22 10.10 6.04
C GLN A 91 -9.18 8.94 6.29
N ARG A 92 -9.65 8.27 5.22
CA ARG A 92 -10.55 7.13 5.39
C ARG A 92 -9.87 5.96 6.09
N LEU A 93 -8.59 5.70 5.79
CA LEU A 93 -7.81 4.70 6.52
C LEU A 93 -7.78 5.01 8.02
N PHE A 94 -7.58 6.27 8.43
CA PHE A 94 -7.59 6.62 9.85
C PHE A 94 -8.99 6.55 10.47
N ASP A 95 -10.01 7.09 9.80
CA ASP A 95 -11.37 7.20 10.34
C ASP A 95 -12.09 5.84 10.40
N GLN A 96 -11.77 4.93 9.48
CA GLN A 96 -12.48 3.66 9.28
C GLN A 96 -11.61 2.43 9.55
N GLY A 97 -10.29 2.60 9.66
CA GLY A 97 -9.37 1.53 9.98
C GLY A 97 -9.55 1.02 11.40
N GLU A 98 -9.17 -0.23 11.60
CA GLU A 98 -9.23 -0.86 12.93
C GLU A 98 -8.30 -0.16 13.93
N GLY A 99 -8.58 -0.33 15.23
CA GLY A 99 -7.84 0.37 16.29
C GLY A 99 -6.31 0.17 16.20
N TRP A 100 -5.86 -1.05 15.90
CA TRP A 100 -4.42 -1.33 15.76
C TRP A 100 -3.79 -0.65 14.53
N VAL A 101 -4.54 -0.48 13.43
CA VAL A 101 -4.09 0.31 12.27
C VAL A 101 -3.93 1.75 12.71
N GLN A 102 -4.94 2.32 13.38
CA GLN A 102 -4.87 3.69 13.88
C GLN A 102 -3.70 3.90 14.85
N ASP A 103 -3.36 2.91 15.67
CA ASP A 103 -2.22 2.99 16.59
C ASP A 103 -0.88 3.02 15.84
N ILE A 104 -0.72 2.21 14.79
CA ILE A 104 0.44 2.30 13.88
C ILE A 104 0.48 3.70 13.25
N LEU A 105 -0.65 4.17 12.72
CA LEU A 105 -0.75 5.48 12.10
C LEU A 105 -0.39 6.61 13.07
N ARG A 106 -0.75 6.53 14.35
CA ARG A 106 -0.38 7.56 15.34
C ARG A 106 1.10 7.53 15.72
N SER A 107 1.77 6.38 15.56
CA SER A 107 3.15 6.18 16.03
C SER A 107 4.22 6.70 15.06
N VAL A 108 3.94 6.70 13.76
CA VAL A 108 4.93 7.03 12.73
C VAL A 108 4.97 8.52 12.40
N PRO A 109 6.13 9.09 12.04
CA PRO A 109 6.27 10.54 11.94
C PRO A 109 5.80 11.17 10.62
N HIS A 110 5.79 10.43 9.51
CA HIS A 110 5.58 11.01 8.19
C HIS A 110 4.50 10.28 7.38
N LEU A 111 3.97 11.01 6.41
CA LEU A 111 3.09 10.54 5.36
C LEU A 111 3.79 10.76 4.01
N GLY A 112 4.01 9.70 3.25
CA GLY A 112 4.45 9.78 1.86
C GLY A 112 3.26 9.85 0.92
N VAL A 113 3.33 10.76 -0.05
CA VAL A 113 2.37 10.88 -1.16
C VAL A 113 3.06 10.42 -2.44
N PHE A 114 2.46 9.48 -3.15
CA PHE A 114 3.08 8.80 -4.29
C PHE A 114 2.20 8.88 -5.53
N SER A 115 2.80 9.08 -6.70
CA SER A 115 2.14 8.98 -8.00
C SER A 115 2.62 7.72 -8.70
N VAL A 116 1.83 6.65 -8.58
CA VAL A 116 2.25 5.29 -8.92
C VAL A 116 1.61 4.83 -10.23
N PRO A 117 2.38 4.31 -11.20
CA PRO A 117 1.84 3.70 -12.41
C PRO A 117 0.91 2.52 -12.11
N PHE A 118 -0.22 2.46 -12.81
CA PHE A 118 -1.22 1.40 -12.63
C PHE A 118 -0.64 -0.02 -12.69
N ARG A 119 0.41 -0.21 -13.51
CA ARG A 119 1.09 -1.51 -13.68
C ARG A 119 1.73 -2.07 -12.41
N TYR A 120 2.05 -1.23 -11.43
CA TYR A 120 2.62 -1.64 -10.15
C TYR A 120 1.58 -1.73 -9.03
N VAL A 121 0.33 -1.38 -9.31
CA VAL A 121 -0.72 -1.32 -8.32
C VAL A 121 -1.61 -2.55 -8.43
N HIS A 122 -1.67 -3.29 -7.34
CA HIS A 122 -2.53 -4.43 -7.17
C HIS A 122 -3.67 -4.06 -6.24
N ARG A 123 -4.89 -4.27 -6.73
CA ARG A 123 -6.10 -4.09 -5.94
C ARG A 123 -6.61 -5.45 -5.46
N PRO A 124 -6.31 -5.86 -4.22
CA PRO A 124 -7.00 -6.98 -3.62
C PRO A 124 -8.48 -6.59 -3.50
N ARG A 125 -9.38 -7.49 -3.88
CA ARG A 125 -10.83 -7.32 -3.64
C ARG A 125 -11.19 -8.10 -2.39
N PRO A 126 -10.89 -7.60 -1.18
CA PRO A 126 -11.25 -8.34 0.01
C PRO A 126 -12.76 -8.50 0.06
N THR A 127 -13.21 -9.71 0.40
CA THR A 127 -14.64 -10.02 0.47
C THR A 127 -15.27 -9.46 1.75
N LYS A 128 -14.48 -9.21 2.80
CA LYS A 128 -14.90 -8.68 4.09
C LYS A 128 -15.13 -7.16 4.04
N SER A 129 -16.17 -6.68 4.72
CA SER A 129 -16.60 -5.28 4.71
C SER A 129 -15.59 -4.31 5.31
N ILE A 130 -14.91 -4.67 6.41
CA ILE A 130 -13.89 -3.83 7.05
C ILE A 130 -12.70 -3.60 6.13
N SER A 131 -12.16 -4.65 5.52
CA SER A 131 -11.05 -4.53 4.57
C SER A 131 -11.41 -3.77 3.29
N LYS A 132 -12.72 -3.65 2.95
CA LYS A 132 -13.18 -2.75 1.86
C LYS A 132 -13.17 -1.28 2.27
N MET A 133 -13.32 -0.99 3.56
CA MET A 133 -13.32 0.37 4.11
C MET A 133 -11.90 0.90 4.33
N GLU A 134 -10.93 0.02 4.55
CA GLU A 134 -9.52 0.38 4.82
C GLU A 134 -8.79 0.99 3.62
N THR A 135 -9.40 1.06 2.43
CA THR A 135 -8.81 1.67 1.22
C THR A 135 -7.44 1.08 0.83
N GLU A 136 -7.15 -0.13 1.28
CA GLU A 136 -5.85 -0.76 1.10
C GLU A 136 -5.68 -1.26 -0.34
N TRP A 137 -4.69 -0.69 -1.02
CA TRP A 137 -4.13 -1.21 -2.26
C TRP A 137 -2.66 -1.58 -2.05
N LEU A 138 -2.12 -2.41 -2.92
CA LEU A 138 -0.77 -2.96 -2.78
C LEU A 138 0.13 -2.46 -3.90
N TYR A 139 1.30 -1.94 -3.54
CA TYR A 139 2.36 -1.63 -4.48
C TYR A 139 3.29 -2.84 -4.64
N TYR A 140 3.51 -3.29 -5.88
CA TYR A 140 4.49 -4.33 -6.21
C TYR A 140 5.90 -3.72 -6.25
N ASP A 141 6.71 -4.05 -5.25
CA ASP A 141 8.04 -3.48 -5.03
C ASP A 141 9.17 -4.35 -5.62
N GLY A 142 8.88 -5.15 -6.65
CA GLY A 142 9.87 -6.03 -7.26
C GLY A 142 10.71 -5.41 -8.36
N ASP A 143 10.11 -4.51 -9.14
CA ASP A 143 10.78 -3.92 -10.29
C ASP A 143 11.46 -2.62 -9.86
N GLU A 144 10.66 -1.61 -9.53
CA GLU A 144 11.13 -0.27 -9.14
C GLU A 144 10.86 -0.01 -7.65
N GLU A 145 11.68 0.83 -7.03
CA GLU A 145 11.49 1.24 -5.63
C GLU A 145 10.36 2.26 -5.52
N LEU A 146 9.54 2.12 -4.49
CA LEU A 146 8.43 3.02 -4.22
C LEU A 146 8.86 4.50 -4.17
N LEU A 147 10.04 4.78 -3.60
CA LEU A 147 10.55 6.15 -3.46
C LEU A 147 10.81 6.85 -4.81
N GLY A 148 10.99 6.11 -5.90
CA GLY A 148 11.06 6.68 -7.26
C GLY A 148 9.76 7.35 -7.72
N TYR A 149 8.64 7.05 -7.04
CA TYR A 149 7.30 7.60 -7.30
C TYR A 149 6.85 8.62 -6.26
N LEU A 150 7.74 9.01 -5.34
CA LEU A 150 7.42 10.00 -4.30
C LEU A 150 7.15 11.37 -4.94
N VAL A 151 5.98 11.93 -4.64
CA VAL A 151 5.62 13.30 -5.00
C VAL A 151 6.07 14.25 -3.90
N GLU A 152 5.74 13.94 -2.65
CA GLU A 152 6.10 14.77 -1.51
C GLU A 152 6.08 13.98 -0.19
N TRP A 153 6.86 14.50 0.77
CA TRP A 153 6.74 14.15 2.17
C TRP A 153 5.86 15.16 2.89
N ARG A 154 4.94 14.65 3.70
CA ARG A 154 4.14 15.45 4.63
C ARG A 154 4.38 14.97 6.05
N ASP A 155 4.22 15.88 7.01
CA ASP A 155 4.10 15.48 8.41
C ASP A 155 2.83 14.65 8.58
N ASN A 156 2.90 13.62 9.42
CA ASN A 156 1.74 12.81 9.72
C ASN A 156 0.68 13.64 10.47
N PRO A 157 -0.52 13.88 9.89
CA PRO A 157 -1.55 14.71 10.49
C PRO A 157 -2.19 14.09 11.74
N TYR A 158 -1.99 12.79 11.96
CA TYR A 158 -2.56 12.02 13.07
C TYR A 158 -1.54 11.67 14.13
N ARG A 159 -0.28 12.10 13.96
CA ARG A 159 0.76 11.82 14.93
C ARG A 159 0.36 12.41 16.27
N GLN A 160 0.19 11.54 17.25
CA GLN A 160 0.12 11.98 18.63
C GLN A 160 1.57 12.08 19.11
N ALA A 161 1.99 13.28 19.51
CA ALA A 161 3.22 13.39 20.29
C ALA A 161 3.02 12.48 21.50
N ASN A 162 3.87 11.47 21.68
CA ASN A 162 3.86 10.63 22.87
C ASN A 162 3.79 11.58 24.07
N VAL A 163 2.66 11.56 24.78
CA VAL A 163 2.60 12.15 26.12
C VAL A 163 3.50 11.25 26.94
N ALA A 164 4.69 11.77 27.23
CA ALA A 164 5.71 11.12 28.04
C ALA A 164 5.18 10.74 29.43
#